data_AF-A0AAW1N7T2-F1
#
_entry.id   AF-A0AAW1N7T2-F1
#
_cell.length_a   1.000
_cell.length_b   1.000
_cell.length_c   1.000
_cell.angle_alpha   90.00
_cell.angle_beta   90.00
_cell.angle_gamma   90.00
#
_symmetry.space_group_name_H-M   'P 1'
#
loop_
_entity.id
_entity.type
_entity.pdbx_description
1 polymer ?
#
loop_
_entity_poly.entity_id
_entity_poly.type
_entity_poly.pdbx_seq_one_letter_code
_entity_poly.pdbx_strand_id
1 'polypeptide(L)'
;MAPMSYNWPLLESLKPGHLVRIRGCIIKEGKRFNVNFQNEFDYGKSDLMLQLSMRYADGVGFIVNNSRNENGWMAEDMHRNMNFEPGINFELLILCDFDKFQIALDGNRICNYPHRLPFSDVKCIGIKGEVTLNLISLEDNNNPGVDIAETDYRNTLSLAVVPKKKLKRVVRCRVS
;
A
#
# COMPACT_ATOMS: atom_id res chain seq x y z
N MET A 1 2.55 20.84 -9.02
CA MET A 1 3.39 20.06 -8.08
C MET A 1 4.01 18.91 -8.87
N ALA A 2 5.31 18.63 -8.71
CA ALA A 2 5.97 17.57 -9.48
C ALA A 2 5.57 16.17 -8.97
N PRO A 3 5.55 15.13 -9.83
CA PRO A 3 5.27 13.77 -9.40
C PRO A 3 6.30 13.30 -8.37
N MET A 4 5.81 12.66 -7.30
CA MET A 4 6.63 12.17 -6.21
C MET A 4 7.33 10.87 -6.62
N SER A 5 8.57 10.71 -6.17
CA SER A 5 9.29 9.45 -6.16
C SER A 5 9.90 9.26 -4.78
N TYR A 6 9.42 8.26 -4.05
CA TYR A 6 9.82 8.01 -2.68
C TYR A 6 10.06 6.52 -2.46
N ASN A 7 11.25 6.15 -2.01
CA ASN A 7 11.56 4.78 -1.61
C ASN A 7 11.66 4.73 -0.09
N TRP A 8 10.73 4.02 0.55
CA TRP A 8 10.74 3.79 1.98
C TRP A 8 11.42 2.46 2.31
N PRO A 9 12.63 2.45 2.90
CA PRO A 9 13.31 1.20 3.25
C PRO A 9 12.57 0.46 4.35
N LEU A 10 12.37 -0.85 4.18
CA LEU A 10 11.97 -1.74 5.26
C LEU A 10 13.21 -2.15 6.05
N LEU A 11 13.14 -2.03 7.38
CA LEU A 11 14.23 -2.41 8.28
C LEU A 11 14.22 -3.92 8.61
N GLU A 12 13.11 -4.59 8.33
CA GLU A 12 12.94 -6.03 8.45
C GLU A 12 12.07 -6.53 7.29
N SER A 13 12.24 -7.80 6.92
CA SER A 13 11.37 -8.46 5.94
C SER A 13 9.92 -8.45 6.39
N LEU A 14 9.00 -8.42 5.43
CA LEU A 14 7.58 -8.56 5.72
C LEU A 14 7.29 -9.93 6.35
N LYS A 15 6.34 -9.94 7.29
CA LYS A 15 5.85 -11.12 7.98
C LYS A 15 4.32 -11.11 7.96
N PRO A 16 3.68 -12.28 8.06
CA PRO A 16 2.24 -12.36 8.28
C PRO A 16 1.84 -11.50 9.50
N GLY A 17 0.80 -10.68 9.33
CA GLY A 17 0.37 -9.69 10.30
C GLY A 17 0.96 -8.29 10.10
N HIS A 18 2.00 -8.10 9.28
CA HIS A 18 2.48 -6.75 8.98
C HIS A 18 1.47 -5.98 8.13
N LEU A 19 1.09 -4.79 8.60
CA LEU A 19 0.19 -3.87 7.92
C LEU A 19 0.95 -2.65 7.41
N VAL A 20 0.98 -2.47 6.09
CA VAL A 20 1.46 -1.22 5.47
C VAL A 20 0.27 -0.26 5.37
N ARG A 21 0.37 0.87 6.05
CA ARG A 21 -0.62 1.96 5.99
C ARG A 21 -0.03 3.15 5.24
N ILE A 22 -0.76 3.64 4.26
CA ILE A 22 -0.39 4.83 3.47
C ILE A 22 -1.56 5.81 3.54
N ARG A 23 -1.28 7.05 3.94
CA ARG A 23 -2.23 8.16 3.78
C ARG A 23 -1.64 9.21 2.88
N GLY A 24 -2.44 9.69 1.95
CA GLY A 24 -2.01 10.63 0.94
C GLY A 24 -3.18 11.28 0.23
N CYS A 25 -2.85 12.03 -0.81
CA CYS A 25 -3.80 12.65 -1.72
C CYS A 25 -3.24 12.53 -3.13
N ILE A 26 -4.02 11.97 -4.06
CA ILE A 26 -3.70 12.08 -5.49
C ILE A 26 -3.78 13.56 -5.84
N ILE A 27 -2.76 14.12 -6.48
CA ILE A 27 -2.79 15.55 -6.84
C ILE A 27 -4.00 15.83 -7.75
N LYS A 28 -4.56 17.04 -7.70
CA LYS A 28 -5.85 17.38 -8.34
C LYS A 28 -5.92 17.04 -9.85
N GLU A 29 -4.82 17.19 -10.57
CA GLU A 29 -4.70 16.87 -12.01
C GLU A 29 -4.09 15.48 -12.26
N GLY A 30 -3.84 14.73 -11.19
CA GLY A 30 -3.18 13.44 -11.20
C GLY A 30 -4.09 12.33 -11.72
N LYS A 31 -3.52 11.47 -12.56
CA LYS A 31 -4.16 10.32 -13.19
C LYS A 31 -3.64 9.01 -12.63
N ARG A 32 -2.41 8.97 -12.11
CA ARG A 32 -1.81 7.72 -11.65
C ARG A 32 -0.73 7.90 -10.59
N PHE A 33 -0.76 7.02 -9.61
CA PHE A 33 0.44 6.67 -8.84
C PHE A 33 0.51 5.17 -8.60
N ASN A 34 1.70 4.69 -8.22
CA ASN A 34 1.95 3.29 -7.93
C ASN A 34 2.57 3.15 -6.54
N VAL A 35 2.14 2.13 -5.81
CA VAL A 35 2.79 1.61 -4.61
C VAL A 35 3.43 0.28 -5.00
N ASN A 36 4.74 0.18 -4.84
CA ASN A 36 5.56 -0.94 -5.28
C ASN A 36 6.23 -1.60 -4.08
N PHE A 37 6.02 -2.89 -3.92
CA PHE A 37 6.71 -3.74 -2.95
C PHE A 37 7.92 -4.33 -3.67
N GLN A 38 9.09 -3.72 -3.46
CA GLN A 38 10.30 -3.87 -4.26
C GLN A 38 11.40 -4.63 -3.50
N ASN A 39 12.13 -5.52 -4.18
CA ASN A 39 13.34 -6.16 -3.63
C ASN A 39 14.63 -5.36 -3.92
N GLU A 40 14.58 -4.32 -4.74
CA GLU A 40 15.69 -3.39 -4.98
C GLU A 40 15.22 -1.93 -4.86
N PHE A 41 16.12 -1.02 -4.50
CA PHE A 41 15.80 0.42 -4.43
C PHE A 41 15.66 1.07 -5.82
N ASP A 42 16.33 0.49 -6.82
CA ASP A 42 16.19 0.88 -8.21
C ASP A 42 14.99 0.15 -8.84
N TYR A 43 13.89 0.88 -9.08
CA TYR A 43 12.69 0.35 -9.73
C TYR A 43 13.00 -0.37 -11.06
N GLY A 44 14.00 0.06 -11.82
CA GLY A 44 14.34 -0.55 -13.11
C GLY A 44 14.91 -1.97 -12.98
N LYS A 45 15.50 -2.28 -11.82
CA LYS A 45 16.16 -3.56 -11.52
C LYS A 45 15.39 -4.43 -10.53
N SER A 46 14.33 -3.89 -9.95
CA SER A 46 13.55 -4.57 -8.91
C SER A 46 12.49 -5.49 -9.51
N ASP A 47 12.39 -6.68 -8.93
CA ASP A 47 11.14 -7.44 -8.94
C ASP A 47 10.11 -6.71 -8.07
N LEU A 48 8.84 -6.84 -8.45
CA LEU A 48 7.71 -6.23 -7.79
C LEU A 48 6.80 -7.35 -7.28
N MET A 49 6.87 -7.63 -5.98
CA MET A 49 6.00 -8.61 -5.33
C MET A 49 4.54 -8.18 -5.45
N LEU A 50 4.32 -6.87 -5.32
CA LEU A 50 3.05 -6.19 -5.59
C LEU A 50 3.36 -4.81 -6.17
N GLN A 51 2.81 -4.52 -7.35
CA GLN A 51 2.52 -3.16 -7.78
C GLN A 51 1.02 -2.94 -7.64
N LEU A 52 0.63 -2.02 -6.76
CA LEU A 52 -0.72 -1.48 -6.69
C LEU A 52 -0.74 -0.14 -7.42
N SER A 53 -1.44 -0.09 -8.54
CA SER A 53 -1.56 1.09 -9.39
C SER A 53 -2.94 1.72 -9.21
N MET A 54 -3.01 2.83 -8.47
CA MET A 54 -4.23 3.64 -8.39
C MET A 54 -4.28 4.56 -9.61
N ARG A 55 -5.35 4.42 -10.39
CA ARG A 55 -5.54 5.11 -11.66
C ARG A 55 -6.89 5.81 -11.66
N TYR A 56 -6.95 7.00 -12.24
CA TYR A 56 -8.17 7.78 -12.39
C TYR A 56 -8.29 8.28 -13.83
N ALA A 57 -9.36 7.90 -14.51
CA ALA A 57 -9.64 8.31 -15.88
C ALA A 57 -11.15 8.41 -16.09
N ASP A 58 -11.58 9.37 -16.90
CA ASP A 58 -12.99 9.56 -17.31
C ASP A 58 -13.98 9.62 -16.13
N GLY A 59 -13.54 10.21 -15.01
CA GLY A 59 -14.35 10.32 -13.79
C GLY A 59 -14.46 9.03 -12.96
N VAL A 60 -13.67 8.01 -13.28
CA VAL A 60 -13.73 6.69 -12.64
C VAL A 60 -12.37 6.30 -12.07
N GLY A 61 -12.36 5.93 -10.80
CA GLY A 61 -11.21 5.31 -10.13
C GLY A 61 -11.12 3.82 -10.40
N PHE A 62 -9.90 3.32 -10.60
CA PHE A 62 -9.62 1.89 -10.68
C PHE A 62 -8.26 1.56 -10.08
N ILE A 63 -8.15 0.36 -9.51
CA ILE A 63 -6.92 -0.18 -8.95
C ILE A 63 -6.49 -1.36 -9.82
N VAL A 64 -5.21 -1.36 -10.22
CA VAL A 64 -4.61 -2.49 -10.93
C VAL A 64 -3.47 -3.05 -10.09
N ASN A 65 -3.61 -4.30 -9.67
CA ASN A 65 -2.60 -5.05 -8.96
C ASN A 65 -1.85 -5.95 -9.95
N ASN A 66 -0.53 -5.99 -9.86
CA ASN A 66 0.27 -6.94 -10.63
C ASN A 66 1.58 -7.25 -9.92
N SER A 67 2.27 -8.30 -10.37
CA SER A 67 3.62 -8.64 -9.98
C SER A 67 4.51 -8.65 -11.22
N ARG A 68 5.80 -8.35 -11.03
CA ARG A 68 6.78 -8.32 -12.11
C ARG A 68 8.07 -8.97 -11.62
N ASN A 69 8.69 -9.83 -12.41
CA ASN A 69 10.06 -10.26 -12.18
C ASN A 69 10.91 -10.11 -13.45
N GLU A 70 12.07 -10.74 -13.50
CA GLU A 70 12.94 -10.77 -14.69
C GLU A 70 12.22 -11.25 -15.97
N ASN A 71 11.17 -12.08 -15.85
CA ASN A 71 10.38 -12.56 -16.98
C ASN A 71 9.30 -11.55 -17.44
N GLY A 72 9.23 -10.39 -16.80
CA GLY A 72 8.28 -9.34 -17.11
C GLY A 72 7.04 -9.34 -16.22
N TRP A 73 5.99 -8.70 -16.71
CA TRP A 73 4.72 -8.55 -16.00
C TRP A 73 3.91 -9.85 -16.02
N MET A 74 3.30 -10.17 -14.88
CA MET A 74 2.31 -11.24 -14.77
C MET A 74 0.91 -10.73 -15.19
N ALA A 75 -0.14 -11.54 -14.97
CA ALA A 75 -1.51 -11.18 -15.34
C ALA A 75 -2.08 -10.04 -14.45
N GLU A 76 -2.59 -8.97 -15.04
CA GLU A 76 -3.22 -7.88 -14.25
C GLU A 76 -4.45 -8.38 -13.48
N ASP A 77 -4.60 -7.94 -12.23
CA ASP A 77 -5.83 -8.04 -11.44
C ASP A 77 -6.41 -6.63 -11.26
N MET A 78 -7.62 -6.39 -11.78
CA MET A 78 -8.17 -5.06 -11.96
C MET A 78 -9.50 -4.89 -11.24
N HIS A 79 -9.60 -3.83 -10.43
CA HIS A 79 -10.80 -3.45 -9.70
C HIS A 79 -11.28 -2.08 -10.18
N ARG A 80 -12.49 -2.02 -10.75
CA ARG A 80 -13.10 -0.83 -11.34
C ARG A 80 -14.11 -0.18 -10.38
N ASN A 81 -14.52 1.05 -10.66
CA ASN A 81 -15.50 1.80 -9.88
C ASN A 81 -15.07 1.97 -8.41
N MET A 82 -13.78 2.28 -8.22
CA MET A 82 -13.21 2.54 -6.91
C MET A 82 -13.56 3.96 -6.47
N ASN A 83 -13.97 4.11 -5.21
CA ASN A 83 -14.44 5.37 -4.64
C ASN A 83 -13.27 6.26 -4.16
N PHE A 84 -12.41 6.70 -5.08
CA PHE A 84 -11.41 7.73 -4.79
C PHE A 84 -11.35 8.75 -5.92
N GLU A 85 -10.99 9.98 -5.57
CA GLU A 85 -10.94 11.11 -6.51
C GLU A 85 -9.66 11.93 -6.32
N PRO A 86 -9.07 12.45 -7.40
CA PRO A 86 -7.99 13.43 -7.33
C PRO A 86 -8.33 14.64 -6.46
N GLY A 87 -7.40 15.07 -5.61
CA GLY A 87 -7.60 16.15 -4.65
C GLY A 87 -8.24 15.74 -3.33
N ILE A 88 -8.70 14.49 -3.20
CA ILE A 88 -9.27 13.94 -1.97
C ILE A 88 -8.24 13.06 -1.26
N ASN A 89 -8.20 13.14 0.07
CA ASN A 89 -7.34 12.30 0.88
C ASN A 89 -7.84 10.85 0.89
N PHE A 90 -6.90 9.90 0.86
CA PHE A 90 -7.18 8.47 0.98
C PHE A 90 -6.39 7.85 2.14
N GLU A 91 -6.90 6.73 2.66
CA GLU A 91 -6.17 5.76 3.46
C GLU A 91 -6.14 4.40 2.74
N LEU A 92 -4.94 3.96 2.36
CA LEU A 92 -4.69 2.66 1.77
C LEU A 92 -4.05 1.76 2.82
N LEU A 93 -4.65 0.58 3.01
CA LEU A 93 -4.19 -0.45 3.92
C LEU A 93 -3.84 -1.70 3.13
N ILE A 94 -2.64 -2.25 3.38
CA ILE A 94 -2.13 -3.46 2.72
C ILE A 94 -1.60 -4.38 3.81
N LEU A 95 -2.40 -5.37 4.18
CA LEU A 95 -2.04 -6.38 5.19
C LEU A 95 -1.32 -7.55 4.50
N CYS A 96 -0.12 -7.87 4.95
CA CYS A 96 0.60 -9.07 4.56
C CYS A 96 0.08 -10.25 5.40
N ASP A 97 -0.49 -11.25 4.74
CA ASP A 97 -0.91 -12.52 5.33
C ASP A 97 -0.03 -13.66 4.79
N PHE A 98 -0.26 -14.90 5.23
CA PHE A 98 0.55 -16.05 4.83
C PHE A 98 0.55 -16.32 3.31
N ASP A 99 -0.60 -16.16 2.67
CA ASP A 99 -0.85 -16.56 1.28
C ASP A 99 -1.22 -15.39 0.35
N LYS A 100 -1.49 -14.21 0.90
CA LYS A 100 -2.01 -13.05 0.17
C LYS A 100 -1.65 -11.71 0.80
N PHE A 101 -1.79 -10.65 0.02
CA PHE A 101 -2.02 -9.30 0.51
C PHE A 101 -3.52 -9.02 0.58
N GLN A 102 -4.02 -8.57 1.73
CA GLN A 102 -5.38 -8.04 1.84
C GLN A 102 -5.33 -6.52 1.68
N ILE A 103 -6.14 -5.98 0.77
CA ILE A 103 -6.08 -4.57 0.36
C ILE A 103 -7.41 -3.90 0.69
N ALA A 104 -7.35 -2.78 1.40
CA ALA A 104 -8.51 -1.94 1.70
C ALA A 104 -8.21 -0.46 1.42
N LEU A 105 -9.24 0.27 1.00
CA LEU A 105 -9.20 1.70 0.73
C LEU A 105 -10.34 2.40 1.49
N ASP A 106 -9.99 3.40 2.30
CA ASP A 106 -10.93 4.20 3.09
C ASP A 106 -11.87 3.37 3.97
N GLY A 107 -11.35 2.25 4.49
CA GLY A 107 -12.07 1.30 5.33
C GLY A 107 -12.94 0.29 4.57
N ASN A 108 -12.91 0.29 3.23
CA ASN A 108 -13.62 -0.67 2.40
C ASN A 108 -12.63 -1.70 1.83
N ARG A 109 -12.95 -2.99 1.96
CA ARG A 109 -12.15 -4.05 1.35
C ARG A 109 -12.21 -3.97 -0.16
N ILE A 110 -11.05 -4.00 -0.81
CA ILE A 110 -10.91 -4.03 -2.27
C ILE A 110 -10.76 -5.46 -2.74
N CYS A 111 -9.72 -6.15 -2.28
CA CYS A 111 -9.38 -7.47 -2.78
C CYS A 111 -8.43 -8.23 -1.85
N ASN A 112 -8.32 -9.53 -2.13
CA ASN A 112 -7.26 -10.40 -1.65
C ASN A 112 -6.36 -10.74 -2.85
N TYR A 113 -5.14 -10.23 -2.86
CA TYR A 113 -4.17 -10.46 -3.93
C TYR A 113 -3.21 -11.59 -3.52
N PRO A 114 -3.29 -12.79 -4.12
CA PRO A 114 -2.41 -13.90 -3.75
C PRO A 114 -0.94 -13.58 -3.98
N HIS A 115 -0.06 -14.08 -3.11
CA HIS A 115 1.38 -13.92 -3.29
C HIS A 115 1.83 -14.67 -4.55
N ARG A 116 2.28 -13.93 -5.57
CA ARG A 116 2.84 -14.51 -6.80
C ARG A 116 4.37 -14.61 -6.78
N LEU A 117 4.99 -13.86 -5.87
CA LEU A 117 6.42 -13.83 -5.59
C LEU A 117 6.60 -13.84 -4.06
N PRO A 118 7.77 -14.24 -3.53
CA PRO A 118 7.99 -14.28 -2.08
C PRO A 118 7.89 -12.88 -1.45
N PHE A 119 6.84 -12.65 -0.64
CA PHE A 119 6.65 -11.36 0.04
C PHE A 119 7.80 -11.03 1.02
N SER A 120 8.53 -12.04 1.48
CA SER A 120 9.70 -11.90 2.36
C SER A 120 10.85 -11.12 1.72
N ASP A 121 10.89 -11.06 0.38
CA ASP A 121 11.99 -10.45 -0.38
C ASP A 121 11.82 -8.94 -0.51
N VAL A 122 10.71 -8.38 -0.02
CA VAL A 122 10.46 -6.94 -0.06
C VAL A 122 11.47 -6.22 0.83
N LYS A 123 12.30 -5.36 0.21
CA LYS A 123 13.28 -4.51 0.90
C LYS A 123 12.83 -3.07 1.03
N CYS A 124 11.97 -2.58 0.13
CA CYS A 124 11.43 -1.22 0.23
C CYS A 124 10.04 -1.08 -0.39
N ILE A 125 9.30 -0.07 0.09
CA ILE A 125 8.04 0.37 -0.50
C ILE A 125 8.33 1.61 -1.36
N GLY A 126 8.28 1.43 -2.68
CA GLY A 126 8.44 2.50 -3.65
C GLY A 126 7.10 3.15 -4.00
N ILE A 127 6.99 4.46 -3.85
CA ILE A 127 5.82 5.23 -4.23
C ILE A 127 6.22 6.18 -5.36
N LYS A 128 5.56 6.05 -6.51
CA LYS A 128 5.89 6.83 -7.70
C LYS A 128 4.64 7.32 -8.42
N GLY A 129 4.61 8.61 -8.74
CA GLY A 129 3.58 9.23 -9.57
C GLY A 129 2.95 10.44 -8.92
N GLU A 130 1.70 10.70 -9.27
CA GLU A 130 1.00 11.95 -9.04
C GLU A 130 0.28 11.95 -7.68
N VAL A 131 1.06 11.81 -6.60
CA VAL A 131 0.55 11.67 -5.23
C VAL A 131 1.37 12.51 -4.25
N THR A 132 0.71 13.01 -3.21
CA THR A 132 1.34 13.57 -2.01
C THR A 132 1.17 12.60 -0.85
N LEU A 133 2.22 12.42 -0.05
CA LEU A 133 2.19 11.52 1.10
C LEU A 133 2.11 12.29 2.40
N ASN A 134 1.14 11.92 3.24
CA ASN A 134 1.02 12.40 4.61
C ASN A 134 1.63 11.40 5.61
N LEU A 135 1.44 10.11 5.34
CA LEU A 135 1.87 9.02 6.22
C LEU A 135 2.26 7.80 5.40
N ILE A 136 3.36 7.18 5.81
CA ILE A 136 3.62 5.76 5.57
C ILE A 136 4.06 5.10 6.89
N SER A 137 3.48 3.95 7.22
CA SER A 137 3.82 3.17 8.40
C SER A 137 3.76 1.67 8.13
N LEU A 138 4.53 0.93 8.92
CA LEU A 138 4.49 -0.52 9.03
C LEU A 138 4.06 -0.81 10.47
N GLU A 139 2.94 -1.49 10.61
CA GLU A 139 2.30 -1.77 11.89
C GLU A 139 2.21 -3.29 12.09
N ASP A 140 2.39 -3.74 13.33
CA ASP A 140 2.17 -5.13 13.69
C ASP A 140 0.67 -5.35 13.97
N ASN A 141 -0.02 -6.13 13.14
CA ASN A 141 -1.33 -6.66 13.48
C ASN A 141 -1.15 -7.92 14.31
N ASN A 142 -1.49 -7.85 15.60
CA ASN A 142 -1.34 -8.97 16.53
C ASN A 142 -2.28 -10.15 16.24
N ASN A 143 -3.17 -10.04 15.25
CA ASN A 143 -4.11 -11.09 14.82
C ASN A 143 -3.87 -11.50 13.35
N PRO A 144 -2.82 -12.29 13.05
CA PRO A 144 -2.62 -12.83 11.71
C PRO A 144 -3.78 -13.75 11.31
N GLY A 145 -4.17 -13.75 10.03
CA GLY A 145 -5.28 -14.55 9.51
C GLY A 145 -6.69 -13.95 9.68
N VAL A 146 -6.84 -12.79 10.33
CA VAL A 146 -8.12 -12.06 10.40
C VAL A 146 -8.28 -11.17 9.16
N ASP A 147 -9.49 -11.14 8.60
CA ASP A 147 -9.80 -10.29 7.45
C ASP A 147 -9.76 -8.80 7.86
N ILE A 148 -9.10 -7.98 7.04
CA ILE A 148 -9.03 -6.53 7.21
C ILE A 148 -10.42 -5.87 7.22
N ALA A 149 -11.43 -6.52 6.66
CA ALA A 149 -12.83 -6.09 6.68
C ALA A 149 -13.56 -6.47 7.98
N GLU A 150 -13.19 -7.58 8.61
CA GLU A 150 -13.79 -8.04 9.87
C GLU A 150 -13.17 -7.33 11.07
N THR A 151 -11.92 -6.89 10.94
CA THR A 151 -11.31 -5.98 11.88
C THR A 151 -11.87 -4.59 11.60
N ASP A 152 -12.74 -4.11 12.48
CA ASP A 152 -13.31 -2.78 12.47
C ASP A 152 -12.19 -1.75 12.75
N TYR A 153 -11.25 -1.56 11.81
CA TYR A 153 -10.05 -0.70 11.94
C TYR A 153 -10.42 0.77 12.19
N ARG A 154 -11.68 1.15 11.94
CA ARG A 154 -12.27 2.43 12.38
C ARG A 154 -12.39 2.52 13.91
N ASN A 155 -12.64 1.40 14.59
CA ASN A 155 -12.87 1.32 16.04
C ASN A 155 -11.67 0.80 16.84
N THR A 156 -10.78 -0.04 16.28
CA THR A 156 -9.65 -0.61 17.04
C THR A 156 -8.57 0.41 17.45
N LEU A 157 -8.58 1.61 16.86
CA LEU A 157 -7.75 2.74 17.33
C LEU A 157 -8.34 3.49 18.55
N SER A 158 -9.60 3.23 18.92
CA SER A 158 -10.24 3.79 20.13
C SER A 158 -10.20 2.85 21.35
N LEU A 159 -10.04 1.55 21.15
CA LEU A 159 -10.09 0.54 22.23
C LEU A 159 -8.74 -0.11 22.58
N ALA A 160 -7.72 0.06 21.76
CA ALA A 160 -6.37 -0.26 22.18
C ALA A 160 -5.77 0.93 22.95
N VAL A 161 -5.99 0.96 24.26
CA VAL A 161 -4.98 1.48 25.20
C VAL A 161 -3.74 0.60 24.99
N VAL A 162 -2.98 0.87 23.94
CA VAL A 162 -1.63 0.34 23.79
C VAL A 162 -0.83 0.99 24.91
N PRO A 163 -0.26 0.24 25.86
CA PRO A 163 0.70 0.81 26.79
C PRO A 163 1.78 1.45 25.93
N LYS A 164 2.03 2.76 26.08
CA LYS A 164 3.06 3.51 25.34
C LYS A 164 4.39 2.76 25.36
N LYS A 165 4.63 1.85 24.41
CA LYS A 165 5.88 1.11 24.21
C LYS A 165 5.82 0.45 22.83
N LYS A 166 6.54 1.09 21.90
CA LYS A 166 6.96 0.65 20.56
C LYS A 166 5.93 0.76 19.42
N LEU A 167 5.48 1.99 19.12
CA LEU A 167 5.26 2.35 17.71
C LEU A 167 6.64 2.36 17.03
N LYS A 168 6.93 1.37 16.19
CA LYS A 168 8.13 1.41 15.34
C LYS A 168 7.88 2.42 14.21
N ARG A 169 8.32 3.66 14.47
CA ARG A 169 8.57 4.77 13.52
C ARG A 169 7.46 5.09 12.51
N VAL A 170 6.65 6.08 12.87
CA VAL A 170 5.84 6.87 11.94
C VAL A 170 6.74 7.88 11.22
N VAL A 171 6.80 7.85 9.89
CA VAL A 171 7.40 8.94 9.10
C VAL A 171 6.27 9.85 8.62
N ARG A 172 6.24 11.08 9.14
CA ARG A 172 5.41 12.16 8.57
C ARG A 172 6.25 12.84 7.50
N CYS A 173 5.91 12.66 6.23
CA CYS A 173 6.49 13.47 5.17
C CYS A 173 5.97 14.91 5.33
N ARG A 174 6.88 15.88 5.50
CA ARG A 174 6.53 17.30 5.37
C ARG A 174 6.45 17.63 3.88
N VAL A 175 5.32 18.19 3.48
CA VAL A 175 5.13 18.79 2.16
C VAL A 175 6.02 20.04 2.11
N SER A 176 6.97 20.09 1.18
CA SER A 176 7.73 21.30 0.83
C SER A 176 7.01 22.07 -0.26
#